data_AF-A0A4S9LY23-F1
#
_entry.id   AF-A0A4S9LY23-F1
#
_cell.length_a   1.000
_cell.length_b   1.000
_cell.length_c   1.000
_cell.angle_alpha   90.00
_cell.angle_beta   90.00
_cell.angle_gamma   90.00
#
_symmetry.space_group_name_H-M   'P 1'
#
loop_
_entity.id
_entity.type
_entity.pdbx_description
1 polymer ?
#
loop_
_entity_poly.entity_id
_entity_poly.type
_entity_poly.pdbx_seq_one_letter_code
_entity_poly.pdbx_strand_id
1 'polypeptide(L)'
;MISSIFLPLAFAVCQVSSSPIHQRRALSQNDIIGLQLAGYLENLELSLYTGGCEGFTDVEWIAAGFPSTFQQDICAIAEQQQNQTGFIASSLESNGISAPQACSYNLSYDSPTSFVLRANQITSISLGFYLGSLNDFSPALQTVAASILSVEARHDAIVRNGMGASPFPTNLDVPLSSVWAYSLAQNYISSCPQHLPIDLLPPLSFNGMSGSSLSFG
;
A
#
# COMPACT_ATOMS: atom_id res chain seq x y z
N MET A 1 -76.47 43.94 -3.66
CA MET A 1 -75.00 43.93 -3.59
C MET A 1 -74.59 42.50 -3.26
N ILE A 2 -74.13 41.73 -4.24
CA ILE A 2 -73.77 40.32 -4.07
C ILE A 2 -72.28 40.26 -3.78
N SER A 3 -71.92 39.82 -2.57
CA SER A 3 -70.53 39.71 -2.11
C SER A 3 -69.92 38.43 -2.68
N SER A 4 -68.87 38.54 -3.49
CA SER A 4 -68.15 37.40 -4.06
C SER A 4 -66.94 37.07 -3.17
N ILE A 5 -66.91 35.84 -2.65
CA ILE A 5 -65.80 35.31 -1.85
C ILE A 5 -64.80 34.63 -2.80
N PHE A 6 -63.60 35.19 -2.92
CA PHE A 6 -62.49 34.56 -3.63
C PHE A 6 -61.71 33.66 -2.67
N LEU A 7 -61.63 32.36 -3.00
CA LEU A 7 -60.82 31.36 -2.28
C LEU A 7 -59.49 31.17 -3.05
N PRO A 8 -58.31 31.47 -2.47
CA PRO A 8 -57.05 31.29 -3.18
C PRO A 8 -56.65 29.80 -3.13
N LEU A 9 -56.47 29.20 -4.31
CA LEU A 9 -55.93 27.84 -4.47
C LEU A 9 -54.40 27.90 -4.35
N ALA A 10 -53.84 27.44 -3.24
CA ALA A 10 -52.40 27.35 -3.05
C ALA A 10 -51.85 26.12 -3.80
N PHE A 11 -51.09 26.35 -4.87
CA PHE A 11 -50.31 25.30 -5.54
C PHE A 11 -49.04 25.00 -4.73
N ALA A 12 -49.00 23.87 -4.05
CA ALA A 12 -47.78 23.34 -3.45
C ALA A 12 -46.92 22.68 -4.54
N VAL A 13 -45.81 23.32 -4.91
CA VAL A 13 -44.82 22.74 -5.81
C VAL A 13 -43.89 21.85 -4.99
N CYS A 14 -44.06 20.53 -5.07
CA CYS A 14 -43.10 19.58 -4.54
C CYS A 14 -41.87 19.53 -5.46
N GLN A 15 -40.78 20.14 -5.02
CA GLN A 15 -39.47 19.99 -5.65
C GLN A 15 -38.94 18.58 -5.31
N VAL A 16 -38.96 17.66 -6.28
CA VAL A 16 -38.31 16.35 -6.14
C VAL A 16 -36.85 16.51 -6.58
N SER A 17 -35.93 16.52 -5.62
CA SER A 17 -34.49 16.46 -5.88
C SER A 17 -34.09 15.00 -6.03
N SER A 18 -33.77 14.54 -7.24
CA SER A 18 -33.08 13.27 -7.44
C SER A 18 -31.58 13.50 -7.45
N SER A 19 -30.92 13.28 -6.31
CA SER A 19 -29.47 13.10 -6.30
C SER A 19 -29.14 11.83 -7.09
N PRO A 20 -28.16 11.85 -8.01
CA PRO A 20 -27.70 10.62 -8.63
C PRO A 20 -27.20 9.71 -7.50
N ILE A 21 -27.86 8.58 -7.31
CA ILE A 21 -27.30 7.49 -6.52
C ILE A 21 -26.08 7.07 -7.33
N HIS A 22 -24.88 7.50 -6.91
CA HIS A 22 -23.66 6.80 -7.27
C HIS A 22 -23.85 5.39 -6.74
N GLN A 23 -24.37 4.51 -7.59
CA GLN A 23 -24.53 3.10 -7.28
C GLN A 23 -23.10 2.59 -7.10
N ARG A 24 -22.65 2.54 -5.84
CA ARG A 24 -21.36 1.95 -5.50
C ARG A 24 -21.38 0.56 -6.10
N ARG A 25 -20.53 0.32 -7.09
CA ARG A 25 -20.36 -1.02 -7.62
C ARG A 25 -19.83 -1.86 -6.48
N ALA A 26 -20.56 -2.93 -6.16
CA ALA A 26 -20.06 -3.94 -5.25
C ALA A 26 -18.70 -4.43 -5.78
N LEU A 27 -17.74 -4.60 -4.87
CA LEU A 27 -16.44 -5.16 -5.20
C LEU A 27 -16.62 -6.58 -5.76
N SER A 28 -15.92 -6.89 -6.85
CA SER A 28 -15.81 -8.27 -7.32
C SER A 28 -14.96 -9.09 -6.34
N GLN A 29 -15.00 -10.42 -6.46
CA GLN A 29 -14.16 -11.28 -5.62
C GLN A 29 -12.65 -10.98 -5.80
N ASN A 30 -12.22 -10.65 -7.01
CA ASN A 30 -10.84 -10.26 -7.29
C ASN A 30 -10.50 -8.91 -6.65
N ASP A 31 -11.41 -7.93 -6.71
CA ASP A 31 -11.21 -6.65 -6.02
C ASP A 31 -11.05 -6.84 -4.51
N ILE A 32 -11.85 -7.72 -3.90
CA ILE A 32 -11.78 -8.02 -2.47
C ILE A 32 -10.43 -8.65 -2.13
N ILE A 33 -10.01 -9.69 -2.84
CA ILE A 33 -8.74 -10.37 -2.59
C ILE A 33 -7.57 -9.40 -2.80
N GLY A 34 -7.61 -8.62 -3.88
CA GLY A 34 -6.59 -7.62 -4.20
C GLY A 34 -6.49 -6.53 -3.15
N LEU A 35 -7.61 -5.95 -2.71
CA LEU A 35 -7.62 -4.93 -1.66
C LEU A 35 -7.24 -5.47 -0.29
N GLN A 36 -7.58 -6.73 0.03
CA GLN A 36 -7.14 -7.37 1.27
C GLN A 36 -5.62 -7.61 1.27
N LEU A 37 -5.03 -8.01 0.14
CA LEU A 37 -3.57 -8.11 0.04
C LEU A 37 -2.90 -6.73 0.04
N ALA A 38 -3.47 -5.74 -0.65
CA ALA A 38 -3.00 -4.37 -0.62
C ALA A 38 -2.93 -3.84 0.82
N GLY A 39 -4.04 -3.90 1.56
CA GLY A 39 -4.09 -3.46 2.95
C GLY A 39 -3.14 -4.25 3.87
N TYR A 40 -2.87 -5.50 3.57
CA TYR A 40 -1.90 -6.31 4.32
C TYR A 40 -0.46 -5.81 4.12
N LEU A 41 -0.07 -5.52 2.87
CA LEU A 41 1.27 -4.99 2.54
C LEU A 41 1.44 -3.55 3.04
N GLU A 42 0.41 -2.73 2.92
CA GLU A 42 0.41 -1.34 3.37
C GLU A 42 0.55 -1.22 4.90
N ASN A 43 -0.08 -2.13 5.66
CA ASN A 43 0.16 -2.19 7.11
C ASN A 43 1.61 -2.61 7.45
N LEU A 44 2.26 -3.44 6.62
CA LEU A 44 3.67 -3.81 6.79
C LEU A 44 4.58 -2.60 6.52
N GLU A 45 4.33 -1.88 5.43
CA GLU A 45 5.07 -0.66 5.08
C GLU A 45 4.87 0.46 6.07
N LEU A 46 3.62 0.71 6.48
CA LEU A 46 3.31 1.68 7.52
C LEU A 46 4.10 1.40 8.79
N SER A 47 4.12 0.15 9.26
CA SER A 47 4.91 -0.22 10.45
C SER A 47 6.40 0.02 10.26
N LEU A 48 6.94 -0.24 9.07
CA LEU A 48 8.34 0.01 8.74
C LEU A 48 8.64 1.51 8.75
N TYR A 49 7.95 2.30 7.93
CA TYR A 49 8.26 3.71 7.75
C TYR A 49 7.97 4.55 8.99
N THR A 50 6.92 4.25 9.75
CA THR A 50 6.72 4.87 11.07
C THR A 50 7.91 4.57 11.99
N GLY A 51 8.36 3.32 12.05
CA GLY A 51 9.52 2.93 12.84
C GLY A 51 10.84 3.59 12.40
N GLY A 52 11.01 3.87 11.10
CA GLY A 52 12.17 4.61 10.58
C GLY A 52 12.11 6.11 10.87
N CYS A 53 10.91 6.70 10.75
CA CYS A 53 10.67 8.13 11.03
C CYS A 53 10.89 8.45 12.51
N GLU A 54 10.38 7.61 13.41
CA GLU A 54 10.44 7.83 14.86
C GLU A 54 11.70 7.24 15.51
N GLY A 55 12.30 6.22 14.90
CA GLY A 55 13.39 5.43 15.49
C GLY A 55 14.79 6.04 15.32
N PHE A 56 14.97 6.99 14.40
CA PHE A 56 16.25 7.62 14.12
C PHE A 56 16.14 9.14 14.05
N THR A 57 17.08 9.81 14.68
CA THR A 57 17.22 11.27 14.67
C THR A 57 17.90 11.77 13.39
N ASP A 58 17.67 13.03 13.02
CA ASP A 58 18.40 13.70 11.92
C ASP A 58 19.93 13.54 12.03
N VAL A 59 20.47 13.59 13.25
CA VAL A 59 21.91 13.46 13.50
C VAL A 59 22.39 12.05 13.13
N GLU A 60 21.63 11.01 13.45
CA GLU A 60 21.97 9.63 13.10
C GLU A 60 21.89 9.40 11.58
N TRP A 61 20.88 9.95 10.90
CA TRP A 61 20.78 9.92 9.44
C TRP A 61 21.99 10.57 8.77
N ILE A 62 22.35 11.79 9.19
CA ILE A 62 23.51 12.51 8.64
C ILE A 62 24.81 11.77 8.96
N ALA A 63 24.97 11.26 10.18
CA ALA A 63 26.15 10.49 10.56
C ALA A 63 26.31 9.19 9.76
N ALA A 64 25.19 8.57 9.35
CA ALA A 64 25.18 7.41 8.48
C ALA A 64 25.35 7.76 6.98
N GLY A 65 25.54 9.04 6.64
CA GLY A 65 25.84 9.50 5.27
C GLY A 65 24.63 9.85 4.43
N PHE A 66 23.43 9.94 5.02
CA PHE A 66 22.21 10.32 4.31
C PHE A 66 22.07 11.86 4.20
N PRO A 67 21.35 12.37 3.17
CA PRO A 67 21.03 13.79 3.07
C PRO A 67 20.29 14.31 4.32
N SER A 68 20.47 15.59 4.64
CA SER A 68 19.79 16.22 5.79
C SER A 68 18.27 16.28 5.68
N THR A 69 17.70 16.02 4.50
CA THR A 69 16.25 15.96 4.27
C THR A 69 15.70 14.54 4.43
N PHE A 70 16.56 13.53 4.58
CA PHE A 70 16.15 12.13 4.42
C PHE A 70 15.18 11.68 5.52
N GLN A 71 15.34 12.15 6.77
CA GLN A 71 14.35 11.86 7.82
C GLN A 71 12.95 12.38 7.44
N GLN A 72 12.87 13.60 6.89
CA GLN A 72 11.62 14.19 6.46
C GLN A 72 10.99 13.40 5.32
N ASP A 73 11.81 12.91 4.38
CA ASP A 73 11.34 12.03 3.31
C ASP A 73 10.78 10.72 3.87
N ILE A 74 11.46 10.06 4.82
CA ILE A 74 10.98 8.84 5.49
C ILE A 74 9.66 9.09 6.25
N CYS A 75 9.55 10.20 6.97
CA CYS A 75 8.32 10.57 7.67
C CYS A 75 7.17 10.90 6.72
N ALA A 76 7.45 11.54 5.58
CA ALA A 76 6.45 11.80 4.55
C ALA A 76 5.94 10.51 3.92
N ILE A 77 6.84 9.52 3.72
CA ILE A 77 6.43 8.18 3.27
C ILE A 77 5.52 7.52 4.31
N ALA A 78 5.88 7.56 5.60
CA ALA A 78 5.04 7.01 6.67
C ALA A 78 3.61 7.60 6.67
N GLU A 79 3.49 8.92 6.50
CA GLU A 79 2.19 9.60 6.39
C GLU A 79 1.40 9.14 5.14
N GLN A 80 2.07 8.97 4.00
CA GLN A 80 1.43 8.49 2.78
C GLN A 80 0.94 7.04 2.94
N GLN A 81 1.75 6.16 3.51
CA GLN A 81 1.40 4.78 3.84
C GLN A 81 0.19 4.71 4.81
N GLN A 82 0.12 5.63 5.79
CA GLN A 82 -1.03 5.73 6.69
C GLN A 82 -2.32 6.10 5.94
N ASN A 83 -2.23 7.05 5.01
CA ASN A 83 -3.35 7.48 4.18
C ASN A 83 -3.80 6.40 3.20
N GLN A 84 -2.87 5.71 2.55
CA GLN A 84 -3.13 4.57 1.65
C GLN A 84 -3.81 3.42 2.40
N THR A 85 -3.27 3.02 3.55
CA THR A 85 -3.87 2.01 4.45
C THR A 85 -5.30 2.39 4.82
N GLY A 86 -5.53 3.64 5.24
CA GLY A 86 -6.86 4.13 5.62
C GLY A 86 -7.85 4.17 4.46
N PHE A 87 -7.38 4.54 3.26
CA PHE A 87 -8.18 4.53 2.04
C PHE A 87 -8.61 3.11 1.64
N ILE A 88 -7.71 2.14 1.71
CA ILE A 88 -7.99 0.73 1.40
C ILE A 88 -8.96 0.14 2.42
N ALA A 89 -8.74 0.40 3.72
CA ALA A 89 -9.63 -0.03 4.78
C ALA A 89 -11.05 0.51 4.57
N SER A 90 -11.16 1.82 4.31
CA SER A 90 -12.44 2.48 4.01
C SER A 90 -13.14 1.86 2.78
N SER A 91 -12.38 1.49 1.75
CA SER A 91 -12.91 0.88 0.53
C SER A 91 -13.50 -0.51 0.80
N LEU A 92 -12.84 -1.33 1.62
CA LEU A 92 -13.34 -2.65 2.05
C LEU A 92 -14.55 -2.54 2.98
N GLU A 93 -14.44 -1.73 4.04
CA GLU A 93 -15.45 -1.64 5.10
C GLU A 93 -16.77 -1.06 4.59
N SER A 94 -16.69 -0.08 3.69
CA SER A 94 -17.88 0.49 3.07
C SER A 94 -18.59 -0.45 2.08
N ASN A 95 -17.99 -1.59 1.77
CA ASN A 95 -18.60 -2.72 1.07
C ASN A 95 -18.92 -3.90 2.00
N GLY A 96 -18.86 -3.70 3.33
CA GLY A 96 -19.15 -4.74 4.32
C GLY A 96 -18.07 -5.81 4.45
N ILE A 97 -16.87 -5.56 3.94
CA ILE A 97 -15.72 -6.48 4.03
C ILE A 97 -14.77 -5.97 5.12
N SER A 98 -14.33 -6.86 6.00
CA SER A 98 -13.37 -6.50 7.05
C SER A 98 -12.00 -6.17 6.45
N ALA A 99 -11.44 -5.02 6.85
CA ALA A 99 -10.09 -4.62 6.46
C ALA A 99 -9.03 -5.45 7.19
N PRO A 100 -7.91 -5.79 6.52
CA PRO A 100 -6.75 -6.39 7.18
C PRO A 100 -6.29 -5.52 8.34
N GLN A 101 -6.02 -6.17 9.48
CA GLN A 101 -5.43 -5.51 10.65
C GLN A 101 -3.91 -5.69 10.61
N ALA A 102 -3.19 -4.75 11.24
CA ALA A 102 -1.74 -4.84 11.37
C ALA A 102 -1.32 -6.16 12.03
N CYS A 103 -0.27 -6.77 11.49
CA CYS A 103 0.36 -7.96 12.05
C CYS A 103 1.40 -7.59 13.12
N SER A 104 1.92 -8.60 13.80
CA SER A 104 3.21 -8.50 14.49
C SER A 104 4.32 -8.74 13.48
N TYR A 105 5.26 -7.80 13.38
CA TYR A 105 6.31 -7.81 12.37
C TYR A 105 7.68 -8.15 12.98
N ASN A 106 8.53 -8.78 12.17
CA ASN A 106 9.95 -8.96 12.44
C ASN A 106 10.75 -8.17 11.40
N LEU A 107 10.88 -6.87 11.63
CA LEU A 107 11.59 -5.99 10.71
C LEU A 107 13.10 -5.99 10.98
N SER A 108 13.59 -6.07 12.21
CA SER A 108 15.03 -6.18 12.51
C SER A 108 15.94 -5.20 11.72
N TYR A 109 16.10 -3.99 12.23
CA TYR A 109 17.10 -3.00 11.81
C TYR A 109 17.55 -2.22 13.06
N ASP A 110 18.80 -1.77 13.10
CA ASP A 110 19.42 -1.10 14.26
C ASP A 110 20.15 0.20 13.90
N SER A 111 20.10 0.56 12.62
CA SER A 111 20.85 1.68 12.06
C SER A 111 20.12 2.24 10.83
N PRO A 112 20.31 3.53 10.51
CA PRO A 112 19.81 4.13 9.28
C PRO A 112 20.07 3.28 8.02
N THR A 113 21.29 2.76 7.86
CA THR A 113 21.66 1.94 6.72
C THR A 113 20.91 0.61 6.68
N SER A 114 20.82 -0.11 7.81
CA SER A 114 20.07 -1.38 7.86
C SER A 114 18.56 -1.17 7.66
N PHE A 115 18.01 -0.05 8.12
CA PHE A 115 16.64 0.34 7.82
C PHE A 115 16.42 0.56 6.33
N VAL A 116 17.27 1.33 5.65
CA VAL A 116 17.06 1.64 4.22
C VAL A 116 17.18 0.38 3.36
N LEU A 117 18.07 -0.55 3.71
CA LEU A 117 18.12 -1.86 3.07
C LEU A 117 16.80 -2.62 3.23
N ARG A 118 16.18 -2.56 4.40
CA ARG A 118 14.86 -3.16 4.66
C ARG A 118 13.75 -2.47 3.88
N ALA A 119 13.73 -1.14 3.89
CA ALA A 119 12.78 -0.33 3.14
C ALA A 119 12.84 -0.69 1.66
N ASN A 120 14.03 -0.85 1.08
CA ASN A 120 14.15 -1.21 -0.33
C ASN A 120 13.51 -2.59 -0.62
N GLN A 121 13.74 -3.58 0.26
CA GLN A 121 13.17 -4.91 0.09
C GLN A 121 11.65 -4.92 0.17
N ILE A 122 11.08 -4.25 1.18
CA ILE A 122 9.64 -4.26 1.45
C ILE A 122 8.89 -3.42 0.43
N THR A 123 9.35 -2.20 0.11
CA THR A 123 8.72 -1.35 -0.91
C THR A 123 8.79 -1.96 -2.30
N SER A 124 9.86 -2.68 -2.63
CA SER A 124 9.92 -3.45 -3.89
C SER A 124 8.83 -4.52 -3.98
N ILE A 125 8.44 -5.14 -2.85
CA ILE A 125 7.35 -6.14 -2.82
C ILE A 125 6.01 -5.46 -3.10
N SER A 126 5.74 -4.33 -2.45
CA SER A 126 4.50 -3.56 -2.62
C SER A 126 4.36 -2.99 -4.03
N LEU A 127 5.41 -2.35 -4.54
CA LEU A 127 5.52 -1.86 -5.92
C LEU A 127 5.21 -2.98 -6.93
N GLY A 128 5.88 -4.13 -6.77
CA GLY A 128 5.70 -5.28 -7.64
C GLY A 128 4.27 -5.83 -7.58
N PHE A 129 3.68 -5.92 -6.38
CA PHE A 129 2.29 -6.35 -6.19
C PHE A 129 1.31 -5.45 -6.93
N TYR A 130 1.39 -4.13 -6.73
CA TYR A 130 0.47 -3.22 -7.37
C TYR A 130 0.56 -3.32 -8.89
N LEU A 131 1.78 -3.40 -9.45
CA LEU A 131 1.99 -3.54 -10.88
C LEU A 131 1.45 -4.87 -11.42
N GLY A 132 1.74 -5.97 -10.72
CA GLY A 132 1.34 -7.31 -11.14
C GLY A 132 -0.16 -7.57 -11.02
N SER A 133 -0.85 -6.90 -10.09
CA SER A 133 -2.28 -7.08 -9.83
C SER A 133 -3.18 -6.10 -10.59
N LEU A 134 -2.63 -5.13 -11.34
CA LEU A 134 -3.42 -4.12 -12.07
C LEU A 134 -4.52 -4.75 -12.92
N ASN A 135 -4.23 -5.83 -13.64
CA ASN A 135 -5.21 -6.47 -14.53
C ASN A 135 -6.30 -7.26 -13.79
N ASP A 136 -6.10 -7.58 -12.51
CA ASP A 136 -7.06 -8.35 -11.71
C ASP A 136 -8.16 -7.46 -11.13
N PHE A 137 -7.90 -6.17 -10.96
CA PHE A 137 -8.86 -5.19 -10.47
C PHE A 137 -9.91 -4.82 -11.53
N SER A 138 -11.11 -4.48 -11.07
CA SER A 138 -12.14 -3.85 -11.88
C SER A 138 -11.66 -2.48 -12.39
N PRO A 139 -12.13 -1.99 -13.57
CA PRO A 139 -11.58 -0.78 -14.19
C PRO A 139 -11.54 0.47 -13.29
N ALA A 140 -12.49 0.59 -12.36
CA ALA A 140 -12.51 1.69 -11.39
C ALA A 140 -11.35 1.56 -10.39
N LEU A 141 -11.07 0.35 -9.90
CA LEU A 141 -9.96 0.09 -8.99
C LEU A 141 -8.61 0.00 -9.69
N GLN A 142 -8.55 -0.30 -10.99
CA GLN A 142 -7.30 -0.23 -11.76
C GLN A 142 -6.68 1.18 -11.71
N THR A 143 -7.51 2.22 -11.87
CA THR A 143 -7.04 3.61 -11.78
C THR A 143 -6.52 3.94 -10.38
N VAL A 144 -7.21 3.44 -9.36
CA VAL A 144 -6.83 3.65 -7.96
C VAL A 144 -5.52 2.94 -7.63
N ALA A 145 -5.43 1.65 -7.96
CA ALA A 145 -4.22 0.85 -7.79
C ALA A 145 -3.03 1.43 -8.56
N ALA A 146 -3.25 1.93 -9.79
CA ALA A 146 -2.21 2.60 -10.57
C ALA A 146 -1.77 3.94 -9.94
N SER A 147 -2.68 4.67 -9.30
CA SER A 147 -2.33 5.87 -8.55
C SER A 147 -1.44 5.53 -7.35
N ILE A 148 -1.76 4.48 -6.60
CA ILE A 148 -0.94 4.00 -5.48
C ILE A 148 0.42 3.49 -6.00
N LEU A 149 0.43 2.68 -7.06
CA LEU A 149 1.66 2.22 -7.72
C LEU A 149 2.63 3.36 -8.04
N SER A 150 2.11 4.49 -8.54
CA SER A 150 2.92 5.67 -8.86
C SER A 150 3.51 6.38 -7.62
N VAL A 151 2.88 6.22 -6.45
CA VAL A 151 3.38 6.71 -5.16
C VAL A 151 4.47 5.75 -4.67
N GLU A 152 4.21 4.45 -4.69
CA GLU A 152 5.19 3.41 -4.33
C GLU A 152 6.48 3.50 -5.14
N ALA A 153 6.38 3.77 -6.44
CA ALA A 153 7.56 3.98 -7.30
C ALA A 153 8.40 5.19 -6.86
N ARG A 154 7.77 6.23 -6.30
CA ARG A 154 8.49 7.40 -5.75
C ARG A 154 9.09 7.09 -4.39
N HIS A 155 8.44 6.28 -3.57
CA HIS A 155 9.02 5.77 -2.33
C HIS A 155 10.27 4.96 -2.61
N ASP A 156 10.21 4.00 -3.54
CA ASP A 156 11.38 3.21 -3.94
C ASP A 156 12.51 4.10 -4.48
N ALA A 157 12.20 5.08 -5.33
CA ALA A 157 13.20 6.03 -5.84
C ALA A 157 13.92 6.79 -4.70
N ILE A 158 13.20 7.26 -3.69
CA ILE A 158 13.78 7.93 -2.51
C ILE A 158 14.67 6.98 -1.72
N VAL A 159 14.17 5.79 -1.41
CA VAL A 159 14.91 4.77 -0.66
C VAL A 159 16.19 4.38 -1.38
N ARG A 160 16.12 4.12 -2.68
CA ARG A 160 17.27 3.79 -3.53
C ARG A 160 18.30 4.90 -3.56
N ASN A 161 17.85 6.15 -3.71
CA ASN A 161 18.73 7.30 -3.65
C ASN A 161 19.44 7.40 -2.28
N GLY A 162 18.73 7.11 -1.19
CA GLY A 162 19.31 7.01 0.15
C GLY A 162 20.44 5.97 0.25
N MET A 163 20.33 4.85 -0.46
CA MET A 163 21.39 3.83 -0.53
C MET A 163 22.60 4.26 -1.39
N GLY A 164 22.55 5.43 -2.02
CA GLY A 164 23.49 5.81 -3.08
C GLY A 164 23.30 5.01 -4.38
N ALA A 165 22.17 4.32 -4.53
CA ALA A 165 21.81 3.61 -5.76
C ALA A 165 21.04 4.52 -6.72
N SER A 166 21.00 4.17 -8.00
CA SER A 166 20.19 4.89 -8.98
C SER A 166 18.71 4.88 -8.56
N PRO A 167 18.03 6.05 -8.47
CA PRO A 167 16.58 6.13 -8.29
C PRO A 167 15.79 5.69 -9.54
N PHE A 168 16.49 5.35 -10.62
CA PHE A 168 15.93 4.82 -11.87
C PHE A 168 16.61 3.48 -12.17
N PRO A 169 16.23 2.38 -11.49
CA PRO A 169 16.96 1.12 -11.55
C PRO A 169 16.84 0.39 -12.89
N THR A 170 15.69 0.50 -13.54
CA THR A 170 15.36 -0.27 -14.74
C THR A 170 14.46 0.54 -15.67
N ASN A 171 14.25 0.04 -16.88
CA ASN A 171 13.28 0.63 -17.82
C ASN A 171 11.84 0.21 -17.52
N LEU A 172 11.64 -0.89 -16.80
CA LEU A 172 10.35 -1.50 -16.47
C LEU A 172 10.46 -2.20 -15.12
N ASP A 173 9.60 -1.80 -14.18
CA ASP A 173 9.52 -2.47 -12.88
C ASP A 173 9.03 -3.93 -13.02
N VAL A 174 9.33 -4.74 -12.01
CA VAL A 174 9.06 -6.18 -12.03
C VAL A 174 7.70 -6.46 -11.41
N PRO A 175 6.70 -6.94 -12.18
CA PRO A 175 5.40 -7.30 -11.62
C PRO A 175 5.52 -8.55 -10.73
N LEU A 176 4.81 -8.53 -9.60
CA LEU A 176 4.62 -9.68 -8.73
C LEU A 176 3.14 -10.05 -8.71
N SER A 177 2.85 -11.33 -8.95
CA SER A 177 1.51 -11.86 -8.67
C SER A 177 1.21 -11.77 -7.16
N SER A 178 -0.07 -11.74 -6.79
CA SER A 178 -0.51 -11.77 -5.39
C SER A 178 0.13 -12.89 -4.56
N VAL A 179 0.29 -14.09 -5.13
CA VAL A 179 0.93 -15.24 -4.47
C VAL A 179 2.41 -14.97 -4.16
N TRP A 180 3.14 -14.40 -5.11
CA TRP A 180 4.55 -14.03 -4.92
C TRP A 180 4.71 -12.93 -3.88
N ALA A 181 3.92 -11.86 -3.98
CA ALA A 181 3.98 -10.75 -3.03
C ALA A 181 3.64 -11.20 -1.60
N TYR A 182 2.56 -11.97 -1.44
CA TYR A 182 2.17 -12.53 -0.15
C TYR A 182 3.26 -13.44 0.42
N SER A 183 3.83 -14.33 -0.39
CA SER A 183 4.91 -15.24 0.04
C SER A 183 6.17 -14.50 0.47
N LEU A 184 6.56 -13.44 -0.25
CA LEU A 184 7.73 -12.64 0.09
C LEU A 184 7.51 -11.84 1.39
N ALA A 185 6.30 -11.33 1.61
CA ALA A 185 5.94 -10.58 2.81
C ALA A 185 6.07 -11.42 4.09
N GLN A 186 5.86 -12.74 4.01
CA GLN A 186 5.97 -13.64 5.17
C GLN A 186 7.35 -13.59 5.85
N ASN A 187 8.41 -13.20 5.14
CA ASN A 187 9.75 -13.08 5.73
C ASN A 187 9.86 -11.99 6.80
N TYR A 188 8.89 -11.08 6.87
CA TYR A 188 8.87 -9.92 7.75
C TYR A 188 7.77 -9.99 8.81
N ILE A 189 7.07 -11.13 8.91
CA ILE A 189 5.83 -11.25 9.68
C ILE A 189 5.95 -12.39 10.68
N SER A 190 5.75 -12.06 11.95
CA SER A 190 5.78 -13.02 13.05
C SER A 190 4.43 -13.71 13.24
N SER A 191 3.33 -12.93 13.22
CA SER A 191 1.97 -13.44 13.38
C SER A 191 0.94 -12.41 12.93
N CYS A 192 -0.21 -12.83 12.41
CA CYS A 192 -1.28 -11.92 11.98
C CYS A 192 -2.63 -12.28 12.64
N PRO A 193 -3.49 -11.28 12.92
CA PRO A 193 -4.86 -11.53 13.38
C PRO A 193 -5.74 -12.27 12.35
N GLN A 194 -5.42 -12.10 11.06
CA GLN A 194 -6.13 -12.70 9.94
C GLN A 194 -5.14 -13.30 8.95
N HIS A 195 -5.47 -14.48 8.43
CA HIS A 195 -4.80 -15.07 7.28
C HIS A 195 -5.58 -14.73 6.00
N LEU A 196 -4.86 -14.37 4.94
CA LEU A 196 -5.47 -14.17 3.64
C LEU A 196 -5.64 -15.53 2.93
N PRO A 197 -6.70 -15.72 2.13
CA PRO A 197 -6.93 -16.95 1.38
C PRO A 197 -6.03 -17.01 0.13
N ILE A 198 -4.71 -16.90 0.34
CA ILE A 198 -3.69 -16.93 -0.71
C ILE A 198 -2.68 -18.01 -0.31
N ASP A 199 -2.50 -18.99 -1.20
CA ASP A 199 -1.55 -20.09 -0.96
C ASP A 199 -0.11 -19.57 -1.01
N LEU A 200 0.69 -19.99 -0.03
CA LEU A 200 2.11 -19.65 0.04
C LEU A 200 2.93 -20.52 -0.91
N LEU A 201 3.93 -19.91 -1.55
CA LEU A 201 4.93 -20.64 -2.31
C LEU A 201 5.82 -21.44 -1.37
N PRO A 202 6.28 -22.63 -1.80
CA PRO A 202 7.26 -23.39 -1.04
C PRO A 202 8.57 -22.59 -0.95
N PRO A 203 9.33 -22.73 0.15
CA PRO A 203 10.64 -22.10 0.26
C PRO A 203 11.55 -22.58 -0.86
N LEU A 204 12.29 -21.65 -1.46
CA LEU A 204 13.31 -21.99 -2.46
C LEU A 204 14.38 -22.84 -1.79
N SER A 205 14.49 -24.09 -2.20
CA SER A 205 15.58 -24.99 -1.81
C SER A 205 16.58 -25.08 -2.95
N PHE A 206 17.80 -24.63 -2.72
CA PHE A 206 18.89 -24.84 -3.67
C PHE A 206 19.58 -26.14 -3.31
N ASN A 207 19.27 -27.22 -4.04
CA ASN A 207 20.07 -28.46 -3.99
C ASN A 207 21.35 -28.28 -4.81
N GLY A 208 22.17 -27.31 -4.42
CA GLY A 208 23.51 -27.12 -4.95
C GLY A 208 24.46 -28.09 -4.28
N MET A 209 25.07 -28.99 -5.04
CA MET A 209 26.23 -29.75 -4.56
C MET A 209 27.29 -28.77 -4.05
N SER A 210 27.77 -29.02 -2.83
CA SER A 210 28.90 -28.33 -2.23
C SER A 210 30.06 -28.26 -3.23
N GLY A 211 30.39 -27.06 -3.70
CA GLY A 211 31.49 -26.86 -4.63
C GLY A 211 31.33 -25.69 -5.57
N SER A 212 31.34 -24.47 -5.02
CA SER A 212 31.99 -23.27 -5.57
C SER A 212 31.51 -22.06 -4.78
N SER A 213 32.40 -21.48 -3.98
CA SER A 213 32.19 -20.17 -3.37
C SER A 213 31.96 -19.14 -4.48
N LEU A 214 30.75 -18.59 -4.55
CA LEU A 214 30.48 -17.37 -5.30
C LEU A 214 31.09 -16.21 -4.51
N SER A 215 32.33 -15.86 -4.85
CA SER A 215 32.95 -14.61 -4.43
C SER A 215 32.34 -13.48 -5.25
N PHE A 216 31.50 -12.65 -4.64
CA PHE A 216 31.19 -11.35 -5.19
C PHE A 216 32.33 -10.41 -4.77
N GLY A 217 33.17 -10.05 -5.74
CA GLY A 217 34.19 -9.01 -5.58
C GLY A 217 33.59 -7.62 -5.72
#